data_AF-A0A1Y2DTR1-F1
#
_entry.id   AF-A0A1Y2DTR1-F1
#
_cell.length_a   1.000
_cell.length_b   1.000
_cell.length_c   1.000
_cell.angle_alpha   90.00
_cell.angle_beta   90.00
_cell.angle_gamma   90.00
#
_symmetry.space_group_name_H-M   'P 1'
#
loop_
_entity.id
_entity.type
_entity.pdbx_description
1 polymer ?
#
loop_
_entity_poly.entity_id
_entity_poly.type
_entity_poly.pdbx_seq_one_letter_code
_entity_poly.pdbx_strand_id
1 'polypeptide(L)'
;MDPYQTNFAALGALCALLLACQPTRMEKSKPESGSPKRAKPKTFKNPQADYYYVYALVMGADWLQGPYLYSLYKDEHGVSSSVVFALFTTGFLSGGLSAYFVGSLADKYGRKKTCLAFCLLNSASCLLTMVPMVPLLFAGRVLGGISTSILFSVFDSWLVSNFRERRLVEKGCDLSQTYGTMSTINSVTAIASGVMSDVVVWMTGTKKAPFLVSAILLWLATPTIKSRWAENYGSAATKGKKNNETTSMWSIIKRPVIMALALAMTMFEGSMYLFVFFWVPALKSVQQSAGELPYGFIFASFMASVMAASLAFNLVMQRRLMRYSRLLVLLLVVANFVFVKLSSPKTEQSTFWFFCLFEACVGLYFPCIGYLKGRMIEDGIRAKVYSLMRVPLNIFVVVSLIFARESGDFGRVFSVCSMFLTAAFGAVWAVTLNEDIP
;
A
#
# COMPACT_ATOMS: atom_id res chain seq x y z
N MET A 1 13.14 27.98 -5.88
CA MET A 1 12.78 26.58 -5.59
C MET A 1 11.35 26.38 -6.04
N ASP A 2 11.08 25.27 -6.71
CA ASP A 2 9.73 24.89 -7.08
C ASP A 2 8.88 24.74 -5.79
N PRO A 3 7.66 25.32 -5.70
CA PRO A 3 6.79 25.16 -4.54
C PRO A 3 6.65 23.70 -4.07
N TYR A 4 6.66 22.71 -4.98
CA TYR A 4 6.59 21.29 -4.62
C TYR A 4 7.81 20.82 -3.82
N GLN A 5 9.01 21.30 -4.15
CA GLN A 5 10.23 20.93 -3.42
C GLN A 5 10.25 21.53 -2.00
N THR A 6 9.77 22.77 -1.85
CA THR A 6 9.65 23.40 -0.52
C THR A 6 8.62 22.68 0.35
N ASN A 7 7.46 22.32 -0.22
CA ASN A 7 6.43 21.53 0.48
C ASN A 7 6.97 20.16 0.89
N PHE A 8 7.69 19.49 0.00
CA PHE A 8 8.34 18.21 0.28
C PHE A 8 9.34 18.31 1.42
N ALA A 9 10.21 19.33 1.41
CA ALA A 9 11.19 19.55 2.47
C ALA A 9 10.51 19.76 3.84
N ALA A 10 9.41 20.52 3.88
CA ALA A 10 8.63 20.73 5.10
C ALA A 10 8.02 19.43 5.62
N LEU A 11 7.44 18.60 4.74
CA LEU A 11 6.91 17.28 5.09
C LEU A 11 8.00 16.32 5.55
N GLY A 12 9.17 16.34 4.90
CA GLY A 12 10.34 15.56 5.30
C GLY A 12 10.85 15.94 6.69
N ALA A 13 10.90 17.24 7.00
CA ALA A 13 11.24 17.74 8.32
C ALA A 13 10.22 17.29 9.38
N LEU A 14 8.92 17.35 9.05
CA LEU A 14 7.86 16.84 9.94
C LEU A 14 8.01 15.34 10.21
N CYS A 15 8.28 14.53 9.19
CA CYS A 15 8.57 13.10 9.35
C CYS A 15 9.76 12.86 10.27
N ALA A 16 10.87 13.60 10.08
CA ALA A 16 12.07 13.47 10.90
C ALA A 16 11.79 13.85 12.36
N LEU A 17 11.04 14.94 12.60
CA LEU A 17 10.62 15.35 13.94
C LEU A 17 9.72 14.30 14.61
N LEU A 18 8.70 13.80 13.91
CA LEU A 18 7.79 12.79 14.43
C LEU A 18 8.49 11.46 14.70
N LEU A 19 9.51 11.12 13.90
CA LEU A 19 10.34 9.94 14.09
C LEU A 19 11.26 10.10 15.31
N ALA A 20 11.85 11.29 15.51
CA ALA A 20 12.64 11.62 16.69
C ALA A 20 11.78 11.64 17.98
N CYS A 21 10.52 12.07 17.88
CA CYS A 21 9.57 12.07 18.98
C CYS A 21 8.97 10.68 19.29
N GLN A 22 9.21 9.67 18.45
CA GLN A 22 8.80 8.31 18.81
C GLN A 22 9.55 7.89 20.08
N PRO A 23 8.87 7.32 21.09
CA PRO A 23 9.56 6.82 22.26
C PRO A 23 10.62 5.82 21.80
N THR A 24 11.88 6.17 22.04
CA THR A 24 12.99 5.34 21.60
C THR A 24 12.82 3.96 22.20
N ARG A 25 12.98 2.94 21.36
CA ARG A 25 12.76 1.54 21.71
C ARG A 25 13.56 1.08 22.94
N MET A 26 14.61 1.82 23.32
CA MET A 26 15.41 1.60 24.52
C MET A 26 14.68 1.94 25.83
N GLU A 27 13.67 2.81 25.80
CA GLU A 27 12.94 3.23 27.01
C GLU A 27 11.89 2.18 27.44
N LYS A 28 11.35 1.40 26.49
CA LYS A 28 10.48 0.23 26.76
C LYS A 28 11.23 -0.98 27.29
N SER A 29 12.57 -0.97 27.25
CA SER A 29 13.44 -1.99 27.84
C SER A 29 14.11 -1.48 29.12
N LYS A 30 13.38 -0.81 30.02
CA LYS A 30 13.80 -0.79 31.42
C LYS A 30 13.62 -2.22 31.95
N PRO A 31 14.70 -2.93 32.33
CA PRO A 31 14.55 -4.25 32.91
C PRO A 31 13.82 -4.10 34.25
N GLU A 32 12.80 -4.94 34.47
CA GLU A 32 12.35 -5.24 35.82
C GLU A 32 13.60 -5.58 36.65
N SER A 33 13.75 -4.93 37.79
CA SER A 33 14.87 -5.09 38.70
C SER A 33 14.95 -6.56 39.16
N GLY A 34 15.80 -7.37 38.53
CA GLY A 34 16.01 -8.76 38.94
C GLY A 34 16.80 -9.70 38.01
N SER A 35 17.08 -9.37 36.75
CA SER A 35 17.78 -10.30 35.85
C SER A 35 19.32 -10.11 35.84
N PRO A 36 20.14 -11.18 35.90
CA PRO A 36 21.59 -11.08 36.01
C PRO A 36 22.23 -10.50 34.74
N LYS A 37 23.37 -9.82 34.94
CA LYS A 37 24.16 -9.06 33.96
C LYS A 37 24.28 -9.79 32.62
N ARG A 38 23.58 -9.30 31.59
CA ARG A 38 23.69 -9.79 30.20
C ARG A 38 25.06 -9.40 29.65
N ALA A 39 25.82 -10.40 29.21
CA ALA A 39 27.15 -10.24 28.62
C ALA A 39 27.14 -9.27 27.42
N LYS A 40 28.28 -8.58 27.22
CA LYS A 40 28.53 -7.61 26.12
C LYS A 40 28.03 -8.13 24.77
N PRO A 41 27.40 -7.28 23.92
CA PRO A 41 26.87 -7.73 22.64
C PRO A 41 28.05 -8.11 21.73
N LYS A 42 28.23 -9.41 21.51
CA LYS A 42 28.97 -9.91 20.34
C LYS A 42 28.30 -9.31 19.10
N THR A 43 29.08 -8.94 18.09
CA THR A 43 28.62 -8.36 16.82
C THR A 43 27.69 -9.33 16.09
N PHE A 44 26.42 -9.41 16.51
CA PHE A 44 25.39 -10.17 15.84
C PHE A 44 25.08 -9.46 14.53
N LYS A 45 25.61 -9.96 13.41
CA LYS A 45 25.05 -9.64 12.09
C LYS A 45 23.55 -9.91 12.19
N ASN A 46 22.73 -8.87 12.04
CA ASN A 46 21.29 -8.98 12.18
C ASN A 46 20.80 -10.07 11.21
N PRO A 47 20.24 -11.20 11.70
CA PRO A 47 19.87 -12.34 10.86
C PRO A 47 18.79 -12.01 9.83
N GLN A 48 18.17 -10.84 9.93
CA GLN A 48 17.14 -10.33 9.04
C GLN A 48 17.64 -9.26 8.06
N ALA A 49 18.90 -8.81 8.18
CA ALA A 49 19.47 -7.77 7.32
C ALA A 49 19.39 -8.12 5.84
N ASP A 50 19.60 -9.39 5.51
CA ASP A 50 19.50 -9.90 4.14
C ASP A 50 18.08 -9.75 3.57
N TYR A 51 17.07 -10.02 4.40
CA TYR A 51 15.67 -9.88 4.00
C TYR A 51 15.31 -8.40 3.83
N TYR A 52 15.72 -7.54 4.78
CA TYR A 52 15.49 -6.10 4.69
C TYR A 52 16.12 -5.47 3.45
N TYR A 53 17.33 -5.89 3.10
CA TYR A 53 18.00 -5.44 1.89
C TYR A 53 17.22 -5.83 0.63
N VAL A 54 16.83 -7.10 0.51
CA VAL A 54 16.00 -7.57 -0.62
C VAL A 54 14.68 -6.82 -0.66
N TYR A 55 14.01 -6.69 0.49
CA TYR A 55 12.73 -6.01 0.62
C TYR A 55 12.81 -4.55 0.16
N ALA A 56 13.84 -3.82 0.57
CA ALA A 56 14.08 -2.45 0.11
C ALA A 56 14.29 -2.36 -1.41
N LEU A 57 15.01 -3.30 -2.03
CA LEU A 57 15.20 -3.32 -3.48
C LEU A 57 13.90 -3.60 -4.25
N VAL A 58 13.15 -4.63 -3.83
CA VAL A 58 11.92 -5.02 -4.54
C VAL A 58 10.80 -4.00 -4.36
N MET A 59 10.66 -3.42 -3.16
CA MET A 59 9.73 -2.30 -2.94
C MET A 59 10.19 -1.05 -3.68
N GLY A 60 11.51 -0.78 -3.72
CA GLY A 60 12.06 0.36 -4.44
C GLY A 60 11.76 0.30 -5.93
N ALA A 61 11.88 -0.89 -6.53
CA ALA A 61 11.52 -1.15 -7.92
C ALA A 61 10.02 -0.91 -8.20
N ASP A 62 9.14 -1.34 -7.30
CA ASP A 62 7.70 -1.11 -7.43
C ASP A 62 7.37 0.39 -7.35
N TRP A 63 7.89 1.08 -6.32
CA TRP A 63 7.61 2.50 -6.10
C TRP A 63 8.18 3.44 -7.15
N LEU A 64 9.31 3.09 -7.79
CA LEU A 64 9.92 3.90 -8.85
C LEU A 64 9.00 4.10 -10.06
N GLN A 65 8.13 3.13 -10.33
CA GLN A 65 7.25 3.14 -11.49
C GLN A 65 6.03 4.03 -11.29
N GLY A 66 5.56 4.13 -10.04
CA GLY A 66 4.30 4.78 -9.67
C GLY A 66 4.13 6.22 -10.19
N PRO A 67 5.11 7.13 -9.96
CA PRO A 67 4.96 8.54 -10.30
C PRO A 67 4.74 8.82 -11.79
N TYR A 68 5.42 8.05 -12.65
CA TYR A 68 5.47 8.31 -14.09
C TYR A 68 4.57 7.41 -14.93
N LEU A 69 3.86 6.47 -14.32
CA LEU A 69 3.07 5.45 -15.02
C LEU A 69 2.00 6.04 -15.94
N TYR A 70 1.23 6.99 -15.42
CA TYR A 70 0.18 7.67 -16.18
C TYR A 70 0.78 8.55 -17.28
N SER A 71 1.78 9.38 -16.92
CA SER A 71 2.41 10.32 -17.84
C SER A 71 3.19 9.63 -18.96
N LEU A 72 3.79 8.46 -18.70
CA LEU A 72 4.45 7.66 -19.74
C LEU A 72 3.45 7.23 -20.81
N TYR A 73 2.28 6.73 -20.38
CA TYR A 73 1.25 6.30 -21.32
C TYR A 73 0.61 7.45 -22.07
N LYS A 74 0.24 8.50 -21.36
CA LYS A 74 -0.53 9.60 -21.94
C LYS A 74 0.35 10.58 -22.73
N ASP A 75 1.47 10.99 -22.15
CA ASP A 75 2.27 12.09 -22.69
C ASP A 75 3.37 11.60 -23.63
N GLU A 76 4.08 10.54 -23.25
CA GLU A 76 5.24 10.08 -24.02
C GLU A 76 4.85 9.06 -25.10
N HIS A 77 3.97 8.11 -24.80
CA HIS A 77 3.46 7.15 -25.79
C HIS A 77 2.25 7.67 -26.60
N GLY A 78 1.65 8.79 -26.20
CA GLY A 78 0.49 9.38 -26.89
C GLY A 78 -0.78 8.53 -26.87
N VAL A 79 -0.92 7.62 -25.91
CA VAL A 79 -2.06 6.70 -25.82
C VAL A 79 -3.33 7.47 -25.45
N SER A 80 -4.46 7.10 -26.05
CA SER A 80 -5.76 7.73 -25.74
C SER A 80 -6.14 7.50 -24.28
N SER A 81 -6.82 8.46 -23.66
CA SER A 81 -7.16 8.39 -22.23
C SER A 81 -7.99 7.14 -21.92
N SER A 82 -8.92 6.77 -22.82
CA SER A 82 -9.74 5.55 -22.71
C SER A 82 -8.93 4.26 -22.67
N VAL A 83 -7.83 4.18 -23.42
CA VAL A 83 -6.92 3.02 -23.38
C VAL A 83 -6.04 3.05 -22.13
N VAL A 84 -5.62 4.23 -21.65
CA VAL A 84 -4.94 4.36 -20.35
C VAL A 84 -5.82 3.81 -19.22
N PHE A 85 -7.11 4.17 -19.19
CA PHE A 85 -8.08 3.61 -18.24
C PHE A 85 -8.14 2.07 -18.31
N ALA A 86 -8.24 1.53 -19.52
CA ALA A 86 -8.28 0.09 -19.73
C ALA A 86 -7.00 -0.59 -19.21
N LEU A 87 -5.82 -0.02 -19.49
CA LEU A 87 -4.53 -0.55 -19.04
C LEU A 87 -4.41 -0.63 -17.51
N PHE A 88 -4.78 0.42 -16.80
CA PHE A 88 -4.80 0.40 -15.32
C PHE A 88 -5.80 -0.62 -14.78
N THR A 89 -7.01 -0.67 -15.37
CA THR A 89 -8.04 -1.63 -14.99
C THR A 89 -7.55 -3.07 -15.17
N THR A 90 -6.86 -3.37 -16.28
CA THR A 90 -6.26 -4.69 -16.52
C THR A 90 -5.21 -5.05 -15.47
N GLY A 91 -4.36 -4.09 -15.06
CA GLY A 91 -3.36 -4.31 -14.02
C GLY A 91 -4.00 -4.66 -12.68
N PHE A 92 -4.98 -3.87 -12.24
CA PHE A 92 -5.71 -4.13 -10.99
C PHE A 92 -6.47 -5.46 -11.03
N LEU A 93 -7.17 -5.76 -12.14
CA LEU A 93 -7.93 -7.01 -12.28
C LEU A 93 -7.01 -8.22 -12.28
N SER A 94 -5.89 -8.14 -13.00
CA SER A 94 -4.89 -9.22 -13.02
C SER A 94 -4.28 -9.46 -11.64
N GLY A 95 -3.97 -8.40 -10.89
CA GLY A 95 -3.54 -8.52 -9.49
C GLY A 95 -4.61 -9.14 -8.60
N GLY A 96 -5.84 -8.64 -8.64
CA GLY A 96 -6.95 -9.16 -7.86
C GLY A 96 -7.22 -10.66 -8.13
N LEU A 97 -7.19 -11.09 -9.39
CA LEU A 97 -7.41 -12.48 -9.78
C LEU A 97 -6.23 -13.38 -9.41
N SER A 98 -4.99 -12.91 -9.59
CA SER A 98 -3.80 -13.70 -9.28
C SER A 98 -3.57 -13.91 -7.78
N ALA A 99 -4.00 -12.96 -6.94
CA ALA A 99 -3.94 -13.09 -5.50
C ALA A 99 -4.64 -14.36 -4.95
N TYR A 100 -5.64 -14.91 -5.64
CA TYR A 100 -6.34 -16.14 -5.21
C TYR A 100 -5.50 -17.41 -5.33
N PHE A 101 -4.61 -17.50 -6.32
CA PHE A 101 -3.87 -18.74 -6.61
C PHE A 101 -2.36 -18.62 -6.42
N VAL A 102 -1.79 -17.41 -6.44
CA VAL A 102 -0.33 -17.22 -6.30
C VAL A 102 0.20 -17.80 -5.00
N GLY A 103 -0.52 -17.65 -3.88
CA GLY A 103 -0.10 -18.21 -2.59
C GLY A 103 -0.05 -19.74 -2.58
N SER A 104 -1.08 -20.40 -3.10
CA SER A 104 -1.12 -21.87 -3.17
C SER A 104 -0.10 -22.43 -4.16
N LEU A 105 0.15 -21.71 -5.26
CA LEU A 105 1.20 -22.05 -6.21
C LEU A 105 2.58 -21.94 -5.57
N ALA A 106 2.84 -20.86 -4.84
CA ALA A 106 4.10 -20.66 -4.12
C ALA A 106 4.34 -21.75 -3.06
N ASP A 107 3.28 -22.13 -2.34
CA ASP A 107 3.37 -23.20 -1.34
C ASP A 107 3.71 -24.56 -1.95
N LYS A 108 3.24 -24.85 -3.17
CA LYS A 108 3.48 -26.11 -3.89
C LYS A 108 4.84 -26.15 -4.61
N TYR A 109 5.20 -25.07 -5.30
CA TYR A 109 6.38 -25.04 -6.18
C TYR A 109 7.63 -24.44 -5.52
N GLY A 110 7.48 -23.83 -4.34
CA GLY A 110 8.55 -23.22 -3.55
C GLY A 110 8.46 -21.70 -3.57
N ARG A 111 8.46 -21.07 -2.39
CA ARG A 111 8.25 -19.63 -2.25
C ARG A 111 9.45 -18.82 -2.74
N LYS A 112 10.69 -19.33 -2.60
CA LYS A 112 11.89 -18.66 -3.13
C LYS A 112 11.84 -18.58 -4.65
N LYS A 113 11.50 -19.68 -5.32
CA LYS A 113 11.32 -19.69 -6.80
C LYS A 113 10.25 -18.71 -7.24
N THR A 114 9.13 -18.63 -6.53
CA THR A 114 8.09 -17.64 -6.86
C THR A 114 8.56 -16.21 -6.65
N CYS A 115 9.35 -15.91 -5.61
CA CYS A 115 9.98 -14.58 -5.44
C CYS A 115 11.02 -14.27 -6.54
N LEU A 116 11.73 -15.26 -7.08
CA LEU A 116 12.57 -15.07 -8.27
C LEU A 116 11.74 -14.85 -9.54
N ALA A 117 10.62 -15.55 -9.67
CA ALA A 117 9.67 -15.34 -10.76
C ALA A 117 9.09 -13.91 -10.71
N PHE A 118 8.84 -13.37 -9.52
CA PHE A 118 8.48 -11.96 -9.35
C PHE A 118 9.51 -11.02 -9.99
N CYS A 119 10.82 -11.20 -9.72
CA CYS A 119 11.85 -10.35 -10.32
C CYS A 119 11.83 -10.39 -11.85
N LEU A 120 11.61 -11.58 -12.43
CA LEU A 120 11.52 -11.76 -13.89
C LEU A 120 10.24 -11.14 -14.46
N LEU A 121 9.08 -11.42 -13.86
CA LEU A 121 7.78 -10.90 -14.29
C LEU A 121 7.73 -9.37 -14.19
N ASN A 122 8.23 -8.79 -13.10
CA ASN A 122 8.25 -7.34 -12.92
C ASN A 122 9.22 -6.66 -13.88
N SER A 123 10.39 -7.27 -14.13
CA SER A 123 11.34 -6.74 -15.12
C SER A 123 10.75 -6.79 -16.53
N ALA A 124 10.11 -7.90 -16.90
CA ALA A 124 9.41 -8.01 -18.18
C ALA A 124 8.27 -6.99 -18.29
N SER A 125 7.48 -6.79 -17.23
CA SER A 125 6.46 -5.75 -17.16
C SER A 125 7.04 -4.35 -17.43
N CYS A 126 8.18 -4.01 -16.80
CA CYS A 126 8.86 -2.73 -17.02
C CYS A 126 9.33 -2.58 -18.47
N LEU A 127 9.97 -3.61 -19.03
CA LEU A 127 10.45 -3.59 -20.42
C LEU A 127 9.30 -3.46 -21.43
N LEU A 128 8.22 -4.21 -21.26
CA LEU A 128 7.04 -4.12 -22.12
C LEU A 128 6.34 -2.76 -22.02
N THR A 129 6.30 -2.17 -20.82
CA THR A 129 5.71 -0.85 -20.56
C THR A 129 6.45 0.27 -21.32
N MET A 130 7.74 0.10 -21.62
CA MET A 130 8.53 1.08 -22.37
C MET A 130 8.26 1.07 -23.89
N VAL A 131 7.64 0.01 -24.42
CA VAL A 131 7.39 -0.13 -25.85
C VAL A 131 6.01 0.45 -26.19
N PRO A 132 5.89 1.43 -27.10
CA PRO A 132 4.63 2.12 -27.43
C PRO A 132 3.71 1.27 -28.32
N MET A 133 3.52 -0.01 -28.01
CA MET A 133 2.61 -0.92 -28.70
C MET A 133 1.52 -1.37 -27.74
N VAL A 134 0.26 -0.98 -28.01
CA VAL A 134 -0.88 -1.22 -27.12
C VAL A 134 -1.00 -2.69 -26.65
N PRO A 135 -0.86 -3.72 -27.51
CA PRO A 135 -0.91 -5.11 -27.05
C PRO A 135 0.20 -5.46 -26.04
N LEU A 136 1.42 -4.94 -26.24
CA LEU A 136 2.52 -5.13 -25.30
C LEU A 136 2.29 -4.38 -23.99
N LEU A 137 1.67 -3.21 -24.03
CA LEU A 137 1.29 -2.48 -22.81
C LEU A 137 0.29 -3.29 -21.98
N PHE A 138 -0.71 -3.92 -22.60
CA PHE A 138 -1.64 -4.81 -21.92
C PHE A 138 -0.94 -6.05 -21.34
N ALA A 139 -0.06 -6.68 -22.11
CA ALA A 139 0.75 -7.80 -21.62
C ALA A 139 1.61 -7.38 -20.41
N GLY A 140 2.26 -6.22 -20.49
CA GLY A 140 3.02 -5.64 -19.38
C GLY A 140 2.16 -5.43 -18.13
N ARG A 141 0.94 -4.90 -18.27
CA ARG A 141 0.01 -4.72 -17.15
C ARG A 141 -0.45 -6.03 -16.51
N VAL A 142 -0.68 -7.08 -17.30
CA VAL A 142 -1.00 -8.42 -16.77
C VAL A 142 0.18 -8.98 -15.96
N LEU A 143 1.39 -8.93 -16.52
CA LEU A 143 2.59 -9.38 -15.80
C LEU A 143 2.83 -8.55 -14.52
N GLY A 144 2.64 -7.23 -14.59
CA GLY A 144 2.73 -6.33 -13.45
C GLY A 144 1.72 -6.68 -12.35
N GLY A 145 0.45 -6.93 -12.69
CA GLY A 145 -0.57 -7.32 -11.72
C GLY A 145 -0.24 -8.64 -11.01
N ILE A 146 0.19 -9.66 -11.76
CA ILE A 146 0.64 -10.94 -11.18
C ILE A 146 1.84 -10.72 -10.26
N SER A 147 2.80 -9.90 -10.70
CA SER A 147 3.99 -9.54 -9.95
C SER A 147 3.64 -8.86 -8.61
N THR A 148 2.78 -7.85 -8.63
CA THR A 148 2.30 -7.16 -7.41
C THR A 148 1.66 -8.15 -6.42
N SER A 149 0.89 -9.12 -6.92
CA SER A 149 0.30 -10.15 -6.06
C SER A 149 1.33 -11.03 -5.40
N ILE A 150 2.40 -11.40 -6.11
CA ILE A 150 3.53 -12.14 -5.53
C ILE A 150 4.24 -11.29 -4.47
N LEU A 151 4.52 -10.02 -4.77
CA LEU A 151 5.23 -9.09 -3.88
C LEU A 151 4.55 -8.97 -2.51
N PHE A 152 3.23 -8.75 -2.50
CA PHE A 152 2.48 -8.51 -1.27
C PHE A 152 1.99 -9.80 -0.57
N SER A 153 2.28 -11.00 -1.09
CA SER A 153 1.84 -12.26 -0.48
C SER A 153 2.98 -13.26 -0.20
N VAL A 154 3.77 -13.59 -1.22
CA VAL A 154 4.75 -14.67 -1.12
C VAL A 154 5.99 -14.24 -0.34
N PHE A 155 6.41 -12.98 -0.45
CA PHE A 155 7.51 -12.43 0.35
C PHE A 155 7.21 -12.51 1.84
N ASP A 156 5.99 -12.09 2.23
CA ASP A 156 5.49 -12.19 3.60
C ASP A 156 5.47 -13.65 4.09
N SER A 157 4.90 -14.53 3.28
CA SER A 157 4.85 -15.97 3.58
C SER A 157 6.26 -16.57 3.75
N TRP A 158 7.20 -16.23 2.86
CA TRP A 158 8.59 -16.69 2.96
C TRP A 158 9.24 -16.23 4.27
N LEU A 159 9.03 -14.97 4.67
CA LEU A 159 9.55 -14.42 5.93
C LEU A 159 9.03 -15.21 7.14
N VAL A 160 7.72 -15.44 7.21
CA VAL A 160 7.09 -16.17 8.32
C VAL A 160 7.63 -17.60 8.41
N SER A 161 7.77 -18.31 7.30
CA SER A 161 8.36 -19.66 7.31
C SER A 161 9.82 -19.65 7.72
N ASN A 162 10.62 -18.70 7.23
CA ASN A 162 12.02 -18.57 7.62
C ASN A 162 12.19 -18.31 9.13
N PHE A 163 11.27 -17.56 9.74
CA PHE A 163 11.22 -17.37 11.19
C PHE A 163 10.99 -18.67 11.97
N ARG A 164 10.06 -19.51 11.49
CA ARG A 164 9.73 -20.81 12.09
C ARG A 164 10.88 -21.79 11.92
N GLU A 165 11.38 -21.96 10.70
CA GLU A 165 12.43 -22.93 10.36
C GLU A 165 13.75 -22.65 11.07
N ARG A 166 14.15 -21.37 11.16
CA ARG A 166 15.40 -20.98 11.83
C ARG A 166 15.25 -20.78 13.35
N ARG A 167 14.05 -21.02 13.88
CA ARG A 167 13.64 -20.77 15.28
C ARG A 167 14.11 -19.40 15.77
N LEU A 168 13.87 -18.36 14.97
CA LEU A 168 14.39 -17.02 15.24
C LEU A 168 13.77 -16.41 16.51
N VAL A 169 12.56 -16.85 16.88
CA VAL A 169 11.92 -16.47 18.14
C VAL A 169 12.74 -16.94 19.35
N GLU A 170 13.24 -18.17 19.32
CA GLU A 170 14.11 -18.71 20.38
C GLU A 170 15.47 -17.96 20.44
N LYS A 171 15.89 -17.36 19.32
CA LYS A 171 17.09 -16.51 19.23
C LYS A 171 16.84 -15.05 19.63
N GLY A 172 15.66 -14.74 20.16
CA GLY A 172 15.28 -13.41 20.65
C GLY A 172 14.81 -12.44 19.56
N CYS A 173 14.46 -12.91 18.37
CA CYS A 173 13.84 -12.08 17.32
C CYS A 173 12.32 -12.11 17.43
N ASP A 174 11.69 -10.93 17.43
CA ASP A 174 10.24 -10.81 17.40
C ASP A 174 9.74 -10.51 15.98
N LEU A 175 8.68 -11.20 15.56
CA LEU A 175 8.07 -11.04 14.24
C LEU A 175 7.33 -9.69 14.14
N SER A 176 6.69 -9.23 15.21
CA SER A 176 6.05 -7.91 15.24
C SER A 176 7.07 -6.78 15.07
N GLN A 177 8.22 -6.91 15.74
CA GLN A 177 9.38 -6.04 15.55
C GLN A 177 9.86 -5.99 14.09
N THR A 178 9.89 -7.12 13.40
CA THR A 178 10.31 -7.19 12.00
C THR A 178 9.32 -6.50 11.08
N TYR A 179 8.01 -6.73 11.27
CA TYR A 179 6.98 -6.02 10.51
C TYR A 179 7.01 -4.51 10.73
N GLY A 180 7.25 -4.05 11.96
CA GLY A 180 7.45 -2.63 12.23
C GLY A 180 8.64 -2.06 11.46
N THR A 181 9.77 -2.79 11.42
CA THR A 181 10.96 -2.38 10.68
C THR A 181 10.71 -2.38 9.16
N MET A 182 10.02 -3.39 8.63
CA MET A 182 9.61 -3.46 7.22
C MET A 182 8.73 -2.28 6.83
N SER A 183 7.76 -1.92 7.67
CA SER A 183 6.89 -0.76 7.41
C SER A 183 7.72 0.53 7.29
N THR A 184 8.68 0.75 8.19
CA THR A 184 9.58 1.91 8.13
C THR A 184 10.44 1.89 6.88
N ILE A 185 11.03 0.73 6.53
CA ILE A 185 11.81 0.57 5.30
C ILE A 185 10.95 0.91 4.09
N ASN A 186 9.73 0.36 4.01
CA ASN A 186 8.82 0.62 2.90
C ASN A 186 8.52 2.11 2.75
N SER A 187 8.21 2.83 3.84
CA SER A 187 7.94 4.27 3.80
C SER A 187 9.15 5.08 3.32
N VAL A 188 10.34 4.78 3.85
CA VAL A 188 11.59 5.46 3.45
C VAL A 188 11.90 5.16 1.98
N THR A 189 11.78 3.91 1.57
CA THR A 189 11.98 3.47 0.19
C THR A 189 10.99 4.13 -0.76
N ALA A 190 9.72 4.27 -0.39
CA ALA A 190 8.71 4.92 -1.23
C ALA A 190 9.04 6.42 -1.46
N ILE A 191 9.43 7.13 -0.41
CA ILE A 191 9.86 8.54 -0.48
C ILE A 191 11.12 8.67 -1.36
N ALA A 192 12.13 7.82 -1.11
CA ALA A 192 13.37 7.83 -1.88
C ALA A 192 13.15 7.49 -3.36
N SER A 193 12.30 6.52 -3.66
CA SER A 193 11.92 6.16 -5.04
C SER A 193 11.20 7.31 -5.75
N GLY A 194 10.33 8.05 -5.05
CA GLY A 194 9.69 9.25 -5.60
C GLY A 194 10.73 10.29 -6.05
N VAL A 195 11.64 10.68 -5.15
CA VAL A 195 12.72 11.64 -5.46
C VAL A 195 13.65 11.11 -6.56
N MET A 196 14.05 9.84 -6.47
CA MET A 196 14.96 9.22 -7.45
C MET A 196 14.32 9.14 -8.83
N SER A 197 13.02 8.85 -8.94
CA SER A 197 12.32 8.85 -10.22
C SER A 197 12.38 10.23 -10.89
N ASP A 198 12.22 11.31 -10.12
CA ASP A 198 12.27 12.68 -10.63
C ASP A 198 13.67 13.05 -11.14
N VAL A 199 14.70 12.75 -10.33
CA VAL A 199 16.10 12.98 -10.69
C VAL A 199 16.48 12.22 -11.96
N VAL A 200 16.07 10.96 -12.08
CA VAL A 200 16.38 10.12 -13.25
C VAL A 200 15.70 10.66 -14.51
N VAL A 201 14.45 11.12 -14.42
CA VAL A 201 13.75 11.73 -15.56
C VAL A 201 14.39 13.07 -15.92
N TRP A 202 14.78 13.88 -14.94
CA TRP A 202 15.48 15.14 -15.19
C TRP A 202 16.82 14.92 -15.90
N MET A 203 17.59 13.89 -15.52
CA MET A 203 18.88 13.57 -16.15
C MET A 203 18.74 13.00 -17.56
N THR A 204 17.72 12.19 -17.81
CA THR A 204 17.58 11.43 -19.06
C THR A 204 16.65 12.08 -20.07
N GLY A 205 15.77 12.99 -19.63
CA GLY A 205 14.74 13.62 -20.44
C GLY A 205 13.59 12.69 -20.87
N THR A 206 13.53 11.45 -20.35
CA THR A 206 12.48 10.46 -20.71
C THR A 206 11.81 9.88 -19.47
N LYS A 207 10.49 9.69 -19.54
CA LYS A 207 9.67 9.08 -18.47
C LYS A 207 9.79 7.56 -18.48
N LYS A 208 10.52 6.97 -19.45
CA LYS A 208 10.88 5.54 -19.49
C LYS A 208 11.98 5.17 -18.49
N ALA A 209 12.85 6.11 -18.14
CA ALA A 209 14.04 5.82 -17.35
C ALA A 209 13.75 5.24 -15.94
N PRO A 210 12.73 5.69 -15.18
CA PRO A 210 12.36 5.04 -13.91
C PRO A 210 12.00 3.56 -14.04
N PHE A 211 11.41 3.14 -15.17
CA PHE A 211 11.09 1.73 -15.45
C PHE A 211 12.34 0.91 -15.71
N LEU A 212 13.33 1.50 -16.39
CA LEU A 212 14.62 0.85 -16.60
C LEU A 212 15.39 0.71 -15.28
N VAL A 213 15.41 1.75 -14.44
CA VAL A 213 16.03 1.69 -13.10
C VAL A 213 15.34 0.66 -12.21
N SER A 214 14.00 0.58 -12.26
CA SER A 214 13.24 -0.49 -11.60
C SER A 214 13.71 -1.88 -12.03
N ALA A 215 13.84 -2.12 -13.34
CA ALA A 215 14.37 -3.38 -13.86
C ALA A 215 15.78 -3.68 -13.32
N ILE A 216 16.67 -2.68 -13.28
CA ILE A 216 18.02 -2.82 -12.73
C ILE A 216 17.98 -3.22 -11.25
N LEU A 217 17.15 -2.58 -10.43
CA LEU A 217 17.01 -2.95 -9.01
C LEU A 217 16.54 -4.40 -8.82
N LEU A 218 15.64 -4.89 -9.67
CA LEU A 218 15.17 -6.28 -9.64
C LEU A 218 16.28 -7.27 -10.05
N TRP A 219 17.09 -6.91 -11.04
CA TRP A 219 18.27 -7.69 -11.43
C TRP A 219 19.33 -7.71 -10.33
N LEU A 220 19.45 -6.65 -9.52
CA LEU A 220 20.30 -6.63 -8.32
C LEU A 220 19.73 -7.46 -7.17
N ALA A 221 18.40 -7.50 -7.01
CA ALA A 221 17.73 -8.32 -6.00
C ALA A 221 17.87 -9.83 -6.30
N THR A 222 17.78 -10.21 -7.57
CA THR A 222 17.82 -11.61 -8.04
C THR A 222 19.00 -12.44 -7.49
N PRO A 223 20.28 -12.02 -7.63
CA PRO A 223 21.42 -12.80 -7.11
C PRO A 223 21.41 -12.87 -5.58
N THR A 224 20.93 -11.84 -4.89
CA THR A 224 20.84 -11.86 -3.42
C THR A 224 19.78 -12.83 -2.92
N ILE A 225 18.61 -12.88 -3.57
CA ILE A 225 17.59 -13.91 -3.30
C ILE A 225 18.14 -15.30 -3.62
N LYS A 226 18.77 -15.47 -4.80
CA LYS A 226 19.30 -16.77 -5.24
C LYS A 226 20.34 -17.33 -4.28
N SER A 227 21.26 -16.50 -3.78
CA SER A 227 22.38 -16.91 -2.93
C SER A 227 22.02 -17.00 -1.44
N ARG A 228 21.22 -16.07 -0.90
CA ARG A 228 20.99 -15.96 0.55
C ARG A 228 19.71 -16.62 1.04
N TRP A 229 18.72 -16.81 0.17
CA TRP A 229 17.44 -17.40 0.59
C TRP A 229 17.47 -18.91 0.45
N ALA A 230 16.96 -19.60 1.47
CA ALA A 230 16.65 -21.03 1.38
C ALA A 230 15.28 -21.20 0.72
N GLU A 231 15.11 -22.32 0.01
CA GLU A 231 13.79 -22.71 -0.49
C GLU A 231 12.94 -23.17 0.69
N ASN A 232 11.76 -22.57 0.84
CA ASN A 232 10.77 -23.00 1.80
C ASN A 232 9.43 -23.23 1.10
N TYR A 233 8.66 -24.15 1.66
CA TYR A 233 7.38 -24.59 1.12
C TYR A 233 6.28 -24.28 2.13
N GLY A 234 5.05 -24.22 1.65
CA GLY A 234 3.91 -24.26 2.55
C GLY A 234 3.99 -25.55 3.35
N SER A 235 3.84 -25.47 4.67
CA SER A 235 3.67 -26.68 5.45
C SER A 235 2.46 -27.40 4.86
N ALA A 236 2.64 -28.65 4.42
CA ALA A 236 1.53 -29.56 4.12
C ALA A 236 0.82 -29.92 5.45
N ALA A 237 0.33 -28.90 6.17
CA ALA A 237 -0.18 -29.05 7.51
C ALA A 237 -1.70 -29.01 7.46
N THR A 238 -2.27 -30.16 7.80
CA THR A 238 -3.65 -30.40 8.21
C THR A 238 -4.71 -30.22 7.12
N LYS A 239 -5.03 -31.34 6.44
CA LYS A 239 -6.41 -31.67 6.04
C LYS A 239 -7.30 -31.75 7.31
N GLY A 240 -7.52 -30.61 7.95
CA GLY A 240 -8.43 -30.47 9.08
C GLY A 240 -9.86 -30.33 8.55
N LYS A 241 -10.73 -31.25 8.97
CA LYS A 241 -12.18 -31.32 8.76
C LYS A 241 -12.83 -30.07 8.13
N LYS A 242 -13.18 -30.17 6.84
CA LYS A 242 -14.31 -29.44 6.28
C LYS A 242 -15.57 -30.03 6.93
N ASN A 243 -16.12 -29.39 7.95
CA ASN A 243 -17.56 -29.43 8.27
C ASN A 243 -17.88 -28.36 9.33
N ASN A 244 -18.98 -27.63 9.11
CA ASN A 244 -19.62 -26.58 9.95
C ASN A 244 -19.11 -25.12 9.94
N GLU A 245 -18.03 -24.74 9.25
CA GLU A 245 -17.57 -23.34 9.26
C GLU A 245 -18.46 -22.35 8.48
N THR A 246 -19.19 -22.80 7.45
CA THR A 246 -19.95 -21.91 6.54
C THR A 246 -21.18 -21.30 7.22
N THR A 247 -21.86 -22.04 8.09
CA THR A 247 -23.07 -21.57 8.80
C THR A 247 -22.73 -20.52 9.88
N SER A 248 -21.55 -20.64 10.52
CA SER A 248 -21.02 -19.65 11.47
C SER A 248 -20.53 -18.37 10.77
N MET A 249 -20.01 -18.47 9.54
CA MET A 249 -19.53 -17.32 8.79
C MET A 249 -20.65 -16.34 8.42
N TRP A 250 -21.79 -16.86 7.93
CA TRP A 250 -22.94 -16.02 7.56
C TRP A 250 -23.58 -15.31 8.76
N SER A 251 -23.60 -15.94 9.94
CA SER A 251 -24.11 -15.30 11.16
C SER A 251 -23.18 -14.19 11.67
N ILE A 252 -21.87 -14.32 11.46
CA ILE A 252 -20.88 -13.28 11.76
C ILE A 252 -21.04 -12.10 10.79
N ILE A 253 -21.10 -12.35 9.49
CA ILE A 253 -21.22 -11.28 8.47
C ILE A 253 -22.51 -10.48 8.64
N LYS A 254 -23.61 -11.12 9.06
CA LYS A 254 -24.90 -10.45 9.30
C LYS A 254 -24.90 -9.51 10.52
N ARG A 255 -23.83 -9.47 11.32
CA ARG A 255 -23.75 -8.51 12.43
C ARG A 255 -23.68 -7.09 11.86
N PRO A 256 -24.52 -6.16 12.36
CA PRO A 256 -24.61 -4.82 11.79
C PRO A 256 -23.27 -4.08 11.87
N VAL A 257 -22.47 -4.30 12.91
CA VAL A 257 -21.13 -3.72 13.00
C VAL A 257 -20.18 -4.20 11.93
N ILE A 258 -20.21 -5.50 11.62
CA ILE A 258 -19.31 -6.08 10.62
C ILE A 258 -19.71 -5.60 9.23
N MET A 259 -21.01 -5.46 8.96
CA MET A 259 -21.50 -4.86 7.71
C MET A 259 -21.13 -3.37 7.59
N ALA A 260 -21.29 -2.58 8.65
CA ALA A 260 -20.92 -1.17 8.64
C ALA A 260 -19.41 -0.98 8.46
N LEU A 261 -18.60 -1.79 9.15
CA LEU A 261 -17.15 -1.80 8.98
C LEU A 261 -16.76 -2.23 7.57
N ALA A 262 -17.42 -3.25 7.01
CA ALA A 262 -17.20 -3.71 5.65
C ALA A 262 -17.51 -2.61 4.64
N LEU A 263 -18.65 -1.96 4.78
CA LEU A 263 -19.04 -0.84 3.92
C LEU A 263 -18.01 0.30 4.00
N ALA A 264 -17.60 0.70 5.20
CA ALA A 264 -16.60 1.74 5.38
C ALA A 264 -15.26 1.39 4.74
N MET A 265 -14.81 0.15 4.87
CA MET A 265 -13.60 -0.31 4.21
C MET A 265 -13.73 -0.30 2.69
N THR A 266 -14.82 -0.85 2.16
CA THR A 266 -15.07 -0.91 0.71
C THR A 266 -15.09 0.50 0.12
N MET A 267 -15.75 1.45 0.77
CA MET A 267 -15.85 2.83 0.27
C MET A 267 -14.55 3.61 0.42
N PHE A 268 -13.84 3.48 1.55
CA PHE A 268 -12.56 4.18 1.77
C PHE A 268 -11.44 3.61 0.89
N GLU A 269 -11.24 2.29 0.88
CA GLU A 269 -10.22 1.64 0.05
C GLU A 269 -10.54 1.80 -1.44
N GLY A 270 -11.83 1.79 -1.81
CA GLY A 270 -12.27 2.09 -3.18
C GLY A 270 -11.90 3.50 -3.61
N SER A 271 -12.15 4.48 -2.75
CA SER A 271 -11.76 5.88 -2.98
C SER A 271 -10.25 6.06 -3.10
N MET A 272 -9.47 5.30 -2.31
CA MET A 272 -8.00 5.28 -2.39
C MET A 272 -7.52 4.75 -3.75
N TYR A 273 -8.09 3.67 -4.26
CA TYR A 273 -7.73 3.15 -5.59
C TYR A 273 -8.05 4.14 -6.71
N LEU A 274 -9.18 4.84 -6.61
CA LEU A 274 -9.53 5.90 -7.56
C LEU A 274 -8.54 7.07 -7.45
N PHE A 275 -8.16 7.48 -6.25
CA PHE A 275 -7.13 8.51 -6.05
C PHE A 275 -5.81 8.14 -6.73
N VAL A 276 -5.28 6.92 -6.53
CA VAL A 276 -4.02 6.46 -7.14
C VAL A 276 -4.05 6.57 -8.68
N PHE A 277 -5.22 6.40 -9.27
CA PHE A 277 -5.40 6.57 -10.70
C PHE A 277 -5.55 8.04 -11.13
N PHE A 278 -6.34 8.83 -10.39
CA PHE A 278 -6.76 10.17 -10.83
C PHE A 278 -5.87 11.32 -10.39
N TRP A 279 -4.94 11.14 -9.45
CA TRP A 279 -4.17 12.25 -8.91
C TRP A 279 -3.36 13.01 -9.99
N VAL A 280 -2.73 12.29 -10.94
CA VAL A 280 -1.98 12.91 -12.06
C VAL A 280 -2.89 13.72 -12.97
N PRO A 281 -3.95 13.15 -13.60
CA PRO A 281 -4.82 13.93 -14.46
C PRO A 281 -5.55 15.06 -13.72
N ALA A 282 -5.92 14.86 -12.46
CA ALA A 282 -6.61 15.87 -11.66
C ALA A 282 -5.71 17.06 -11.27
N LEU A 283 -4.39 16.85 -11.14
CA LEU A 283 -3.45 17.94 -10.89
C LEU A 283 -3.11 18.67 -12.20
N LYS A 284 -2.97 17.94 -13.31
CA LYS A 284 -2.80 18.53 -14.65
C LYS A 284 -3.96 19.43 -15.07
N SER A 285 -5.20 19.07 -14.73
CA SER A 285 -6.38 19.86 -15.13
C SER A 285 -6.46 21.22 -14.44
N VAL A 286 -5.75 21.41 -13.32
CA VAL A 286 -5.70 22.67 -12.56
C VAL A 286 -4.31 23.32 -12.60
N GLN A 287 -3.41 22.76 -13.41
CA GLN A 287 -2.04 23.25 -13.53
C GLN A 287 -2.04 24.65 -14.12
N GLN A 288 -1.43 25.59 -13.39
CA GLN A 288 -1.22 26.98 -13.84
C GLN A 288 0.26 27.24 -14.14
N SER A 289 1.15 26.42 -13.57
CA SER A 289 2.59 26.51 -13.76
C SER A 289 3.03 26.15 -15.19
N ALA A 290 3.88 26.97 -15.81
CA ALA A 290 4.47 26.68 -17.10
C ALA A 290 5.56 25.59 -16.96
N GLY A 291 5.37 24.43 -17.58
CA GLY A 291 6.31 23.30 -17.56
C GLY A 291 5.64 21.95 -17.33
N GLU A 292 6.43 20.88 -17.19
CA GLU A 292 5.92 19.60 -16.70
C GLU A 292 5.92 19.57 -15.17
N LEU A 293 4.91 18.95 -14.57
CA LEU A 293 4.84 18.79 -13.11
C LEU A 293 5.92 17.80 -12.62
N PRO A 294 6.57 18.07 -11.47
CA PRO A 294 7.54 17.16 -10.86
C PRO A 294 6.83 15.99 -10.16
N TYR A 295 6.32 15.03 -10.95
CA TYR A 295 5.52 13.91 -10.46
C TYR A 295 6.21 13.13 -9.34
N GLY A 296 7.53 12.99 -9.38
CA GLY A 296 8.29 12.26 -8.38
C GLY A 296 8.31 12.96 -7.01
N PHE A 297 8.48 14.29 -6.98
CA PHE A 297 8.40 15.06 -5.72
C PHE A 297 6.97 15.14 -5.16
N ILE A 298 5.96 15.22 -6.04
CA ILE A 298 4.56 15.19 -5.63
C ILE A 298 4.25 13.84 -4.97
N PHE A 299 4.63 12.74 -5.62
CA PHE A 299 4.46 11.40 -5.08
C PHE A 299 5.26 11.19 -3.78
N ALA A 300 6.50 11.68 -3.70
CA ALA A 300 7.29 11.61 -2.48
C ALA A 300 6.65 12.37 -1.32
N SER A 301 5.96 13.49 -1.60
CA SER A 301 5.21 14.26 -0.61
C SER A 301 3.97 13.51 -0.10
N PHE A 302 3.29 12.76 -0.96
CA PHE A 302 2.20 11.86 -0.57
C PHE A 302 2.72 10.78 0.38
N MET A 303 3.80 10.10 0.02
CA MET A 303 4.41 9.06 0.85
C MET A 303 4.95 9.61 2.18
N ALA A 304 5.49 10.84 2.18
CA ALA A 304 5.87 11.54 3.40
C ALA A 304 4.66 11.84 4.29
N SER A 305 3.53 12.27 3.71
CA SER A 305 2.29 12.53 4.44
C SER A 305 1.73 11.25 5.08
N VAL A 306 1.73 10.12 4.35
CA VAL A 306 1.37 8.78 4.89
C VAL A 306 2.26 8.44 6.09
N MET A 307 3.58 8.57 5.94
CA MET A 307 4.54 8.24 6.99
C MET A 307 4.37 9.12 8.23
N ALA A 308 4.26 10.44 8.06
CA ALA A 308 4.02 11.38 9.15
C ALA A 308 2.73 11.00 9.91
N ALA A 309 1.66 10.70 9.19
CA ALA A 309 0.39 10.33 9.78
C ALA A 309 0.46 8.99 10.54
N SER A 310 1.09 7.96 9.99
CA SER A 310 1.31 6.68 10.70
C SER A 310 2.17 6.85 11.97
N LEU A 311 3.16 7.74 11.96
CA LEU A 311 3.96 8.06 13.15
C LEU A 311 3.12 8.83 14.19
N ALA A 312 2.28 9.76 13.76
CA ALA A 312 1.34 10.47 14.63
C ALA A 312 0.32 9.52 15.26
N PHE A 313 -0.21 8.56 14.50
CA PHE A 313 -1.11 7.51 15.01
C PHE A 313 -0.51 6.78 16.21
N ASN A 314 0.76 6.38 16.12
CA ASN A 314 1.44 5.67 17.21
C ASN A 314 1.46 6.51 18.49
N LEU A 315 1.74 7.81 18.38
CA LEU A 315 1.78 8.72 19.54
C LEU A 315 0.38 8.95 20.14
N VAL A 316 -0.62 9.20 19.29
CA VAL A 316 -2.00 9.46 19.72
C VAL A 316 -2.61 8.24 20.41
N MET A 317 -2.42 7.05 19.84
CA MET A 317 -2.96 5.80 20.40
C MET A 317 -2.21 5.35 21.66
N GLN A 318 -0.88 5.53 21.72
CA GLN A 318 -0.11 5.23 22.94
C GLN A 318 -0.54 6.10 24.12
N ARG A 319 -0.85 7.38 23.87
CA ARG A 319 -1.37 8.31 24.88
C ARG A 319 -2.88 8.11 25.16
N ARG A 320 -3.53 7.12 24.54
CA ARG A 320 -4.97 6.81 24.64
C ARG A 320 -5.87 8.04 24.48
N LEU A 321 -5.48 8.97 23.61
CA LEU A 321 -6.21 10.23 23.41
C LEU A 321 -7.55 10.02 22.72
N MET A 322 -7.66 8.98 21.88
CA MET A 322 -8.84 8.71 21.06
C MET A 322 -9.15 7.20 21.01
N ARG A 323 -10.45 6.86 20.93
CA ARG A 323 -10.94 5.50 20.63
C ARG A 323 -10.80 5.20 19.13
N TYR A 324 -10.65 3.92 18.77
CA TYR A 324 -10.41 3.51 17.38
C TYR A 324 -11.65 3.75 16.51
N SER A 325 -12.84 3.47 17.04
CA SER A 325 -14.12 3.77 16.41
C SER A 325 -14.29 5.24 16.03
N ARG A 326 -13.99 6.17 16.94
CA ARG A 326 -14.06 7.62 16.68
C ARG A 326 -13.02 8.08 15.66
N LEU A 327 -11.82 7.49 15.69
CA LEU A 327 -10.80 7.77 14.69
C LEU A 327 -11.28 7.35 13.30
N LEU A 328 -11.86 6.16 13.15
CA LEU A 328 -12.39 5.70 11.86
C LEU A 328 -13.46 6.66 11.31
N VAL A 329 -14.39 7.10 12.16
CA VAL A 329 -15.40 8.09 11.79
C VAL A 329 -14.75 9.40 11.32
N LEU A 330 -13.78 9.92 12.09
CA LEU A 330 -13.05 11.14 11.73
C LEU A 330 -12.37 11.00 10.36
N LEU A 331 -11.74 9.85 10.09
CA LEU A 331 -11.08 9.58 8.80
C LEU A 331 -12.06 9.58 7.63
N LEU A 332 -13.25 8.98 7.80
CA LEU A 332 -14.29 9.00 6.77
C LEU A 332 -14.80 10.44 6.52
N VAL A 333 -14.98 11.24 7.57
CA VAL A 333 -15.42 12.64 7.44
C VAL A 333 -14.36 13.50 6.74
N VAL A 334 -13.09 13.38 7.14
CA VAL A 334 -12.00 14.13 6.53
C VAL A 334 -11.80 13.71 5.07
N ALA A 335 -11.83 12.40 4.77
CA ALA A 335 -11.76 11.92 3.39
C ALA A 335 -12.94 12.45 2.55
N ASN A 336 -14.17 12.43 3.08
CA ASN A 336 -15.32 13.00 2.39
C ASN A 336 -15.14 14.48 2.09
N PHE A 337 -14.68 15.26 3.08
CA PHE A 337 -14.39 16.68 2.91
C PHE A 337 -13.37 16.94 1.80
N VAL A 338 -12.30 16.15 1.74
CA VAL A 338 -11.32 16.22 0.64
C VAL A 338 -12.02 16.02 -0.70
N PHE A 339 -12.79 14.94 -0.88
CA PHE A 339 -13.43 14.65 -2.17
C PHE A 339 -14.46 15.71 -2.60
N VAL A 340 -15.21 16.30 -1.65
CA VAL A 340 -16.11 17.45 -1.92
C VAL A 340 -15.32 18.67 -2.38
N LYS A 341 -14.17 18.96 -1.74
CA LYS A 341 -13.33 20.09 -2.17
C LYS A 341 -12.64 19.83 -3.50
N LEU A 342 -12.30 18.57 -3.80
CA LEU A 342 -11.74 18.19 -5.08
C LEU A 342 -12.75 18.24 -6.24
N SER A 343 -14.06 18.12 -5.98
CA SER A 343 -15.07 18.29 -7.02
C SER A 343 -15.41 19.76 -7.32
N SER A 344 -14.94 20.70 -6.50
CA SER A 344 -15.17 22.14 -6.63
C SER A 344 -14.00 22.85 -7.36
N PRO A 345 -14.20 24.09 -7.87
CA PRO A 345 -13.12 24.91 -8.41
C PRO A 345 -12.02 25.12 -7.38
N LYS A 346 -10.75 24.96 -7.80
CA LYS A 346 -9.61 24.85 -6.89
C LYS A 346 -8.33 25.32 -7.56
N THR A 347 -7.37 25.74 -6.74
CA THR A 347 -6.01 26.07 -7.19
C THR A 347 -5.13 24.82 -7.23
N GLU A 348 -4.04 24.89 -7.99
CA GLU A 348 -3.01 23.85 -8.08
C GLU A 348 -2.51 23.44 -6.67
N GLN A 349 -2.10 24.43 -5.88
CA GLN A 349 -1.56 24.23 -4.53
C GLN A 349 -2.59 23.68 -3.54
N SER A 350 -3.86 24.08 -3.65
CA SER A 350 -4.93 23.52 -2.81
C SER A 350 -5.18 22.06 -3.14
N THR A 351 -5.18 21.70 -4.43
CA THR A 351 -5.35 20.32 -4.90
C THR A 351 -4.25 19.42 -4.36
N PHE A 352 -3.00 19.87 -4.41
CA PHE A 352 -1.86 19.17 -3.82
C PHE A 352 -2.06 18.90 -2.31
N TRP A 353 -2.41 19.93 -1.52
CA TRP A 353 -2.60 19.76 -0.08
C TRP A 353 -3.81 18.89 0.28
N PHE A 354 -4.88 18.94 -0.50
CA PHE A 354 -6.02 18.03 -0.34
C PHE A 354 -5.61 16.57 -0.58
N PHE A 355 -4.77 16.30 -1.60
CA PHE A 355 -4.21 14.98 -1.81
C PHE A 355 -3.26 14.54 -0.68
N CYS A 356 -2.38 15.41 -0.20
CA CYS A 356 -1.55 15.13 0.98
C CYS A 356 -2.40 14.82 2.23
N LEU A 357 -3.51 15.54 2.43
CA LEU A 357 -4.44 15.30 3.53
C LEU A 357 -5.14 13.95 3.41
N PHE A 358 -5.56 13.56 2.20
CA PHE A 358 -6.13 12.24 1.95
C PHE A 358 -5.11 11.13 2.22
N GLU A 359 -3.88 11.30 1.79
CA GLU A 359 -2.79 10.37 2.04
C GLU A 359 -2.43 10.27 3.53
N ALA A 360 -2.49 11.39 4.26
CA ALA A 360 -2.42 11.36 5.71
C ALA A 360 -3.57 10.54 6.33
N CYS A 361 -4.79 10.65 5.79
CA CYS A 361 -5.91 9.80 6.23
C CYS A 361 -5.63 8.31 5.95
N VAL A 362 -5.04 7.97 4.80
CA VAL A 362 -4.64 6.60 4.46
C VAL A 362 -3.60 6.07 5.46
N GLY A 363 -2.62 6.89 5.85
CA GLY A 363 -1.61 6.54 6.85
C GLY A 363 -2.16 6.28 8.26
N LEU A 364 -3.25 6.95 8.65
CA LEU A 364 -3.99 6.68 9.90
C LEU A 364 -4.96 5.50 9.78
N TYR A 365 -5.54 5.31 8.59
CA TYR A 365 -6.56 4.32 8.31
C TYR A 365 -6.02 2.89 8.43
N PHE A 366 -4.88 2.56 7.81
CA PHE A 366 -4.37 1.19 7.80
C PHE A 366 -4.10 0.61 9.20
N PRO A 367 -3.40 1.32 10.12
CA PRO A 367 -3.26 0.85 11.50
C PRO A 367 -4.59 0.78 12.26
N CYS A 368 -5.48 1.75 12.06
CA CYS A 368 -6.78 1.81 12.72
C CYS A 368 -7.66 0.62 12.33
N ILE A 369 -7.83 0.39 11.03
CA ILE A 369 -8.65 -0.70 10.53
C ILE A 369 -8.02 -2.06 10.87
N GLY A 370 -6.69 -2.17 10.85
CA GLY A 370 -5.96 -3.38 11.26
C GLY A 370 -6.27 -3.80 12.70
N TYR A 371 -6.35 -2.83 13.61
CA TYR A 371 -6.72 -3.08 15.01
C TYR A 371 -8.19 -3.51 15.15
N LEU A 372 -9.13 -2.76 14.53
CA LEU A 372 -10.57 -3.08 14.59
C LEU A 372 -10.84 -4.47 14.02
N LYS A 373 -10.25 -4.78 12.86
CA LYS A 373 -10.26 -6.10 12.23
C LYS A 373 -9.77 -7.21 13.17
N GLY A 374 -8.64 -6.99 13.84
CA GLY A 374 -8.05 -7.95 14.77
C GLY A 374 -8.92 -8.26 15.99
N ARG A 375 -9.71 -7.28 16.46
CA ARG A 375 -10.53 -7.42 17.66
C ARG A 375 -11.95 -7.92 17.38
N MET A 376 -12.48 -7.62 16.20
CA MET A 376 -13.87 -7.91 15.84
C MET A 376 -14.09 -9.27 15.17
N ILE A 377 -13.05 -9.84 14.55
CA ILE A 377 -13.16 -11.07 13.78
C ILE A 377 -12.18 -12.10 14.33
N GLU A 378 -12.71 -13.23 14.80
CA GLU A 378 -11.94 -14.36 15.31
C GLU A 378 -10.94 -14.88 14.27
N ASP A 379 -9.76 -15.28 14.75
CA ASP A 379 -8.60 -15.62 13.91
C ASP A 379 -8.90 -16.74 12.87
N GLY A 380 -9.79 -17.69 13.18
CA GLY A 380 -10.09 -18.83 12.32
C GLY A 380 -10.88 -18.51 11.04
N ILE A 381 -11.76 -17.50 11.07
CA ILE A 381 -12.66 -17.18 9.95
C ILE A 381 -12.21 -15.89 9.23
N ARG A 382 -11.26 -15.16 9.84
CA ARG A 382 -10.73 -13.87 9.41
C ARG A 382 -10.35 -13.80 7.93
N ALA A 383 -9.53 -14.74 7.45
CA ALA A 383 -9.07 -14.75 6.05
C ALA A 383 -10.22 -14.90 5.05
N LYS A 384 -11.25 -15.69 5.37
CA LYS A 384 -12.40 -15.94 4.50
C LYS A 384 -13.35 -14.73 4.47
N VAL A 385 -13.63 -14.14 5.63
CA VAL A 385 -14.43 -12.91 5.74
C VAL A 385 -13.76 -11.76 4.98
N TYR A 386 -12.45 -11.61 5.08
CA TYR A 386 -11.71 -10.58 4.34
C TYR A 386 -11.71 -10.78 2.83
N SER A 387 -11.54 -12.02 2.38
CA SER A 387 -11.65 -12.34 0.95
C SER A 387 -13.04 -11.99 0.40
N LEU A 388 -14.10 -12.34 1.15
CA LEU A 388 -15.46 -11.99 0.79
C LEU A 388 -15.70 -10.46 0.78
N MET A 389 -15.18 -9.74 1.77
CA MET A 389 -15.29 -8.27 1.85
C MET A 389 -14.51 -7.53 0.75
N ARG A 390 -13.51 -8.18 0.14
CA ARG A 390 -12.79 -7.63 -1.03
C ARG A 390 -13.55 -7.76 -2.34
N VAL A 391 -14.52 -8.66 -2.44
CA VAL A 391 -15.30 -8.84 -3.68
C VAL A 391 -16.13 -7.59 -3.99
N PRO A 392 -16.94 -7.03 -3.07
CA PRO A 392 -17.63 -5.76 -3.30
C PRO A 392 -16.69 -4.60 -3.64
N LEU A 393 -15.50 -4.56 -3.03
CA LEU A 393 -14.48 -3.53 -3.26
C LEU A 393 -13.95 -3.59 -4.70
N ASN A 394 -13.59 -4.77 -5.18
CA ASN A 394 -13.08 -4.93 -6.53
C ASN A 394 -14.16 -4.63 -7.58
N ILE A 395 -15.41 -5.05 -7.32
CA ILE A 395 -16.56 -4.70 -8.19
C ILE A 395 -16.76 -3.19 -8.20
N PHE A 396 -16.77 -2.55 -7.04
CA PHE A 396 -16.92 -1.10 -6.90
C PHE A 396 -15.85 -0.33 -7.69
N VAL A 397 -14.58 -0.71 -7.55
CA VAL A 397 -13.47 -0.07 -8.26
C VAL A 397 -13.63 -0.24 -9.77
N VAL A 398 -13.94 -1.45 -10.24
CA VAL A 398 -14.14 -1.72 -11.68
C VAL A 398 -15.30 -0.90 -12.24
N VAL A 399 -16.44 -0.87 -11.56
CA VAL A 399 -17.62 -0.09 -11.98
C VAL A 399 -17.29 1.41 -12.00
N SER A 400 -16.60 1.91 -10.97
CA SER A 400 -16.20 3.31 -10.89
C SER A 400 -15.24 3.70 -12.01
N LEU A 401 -14.30 2.82 -12.38
CA LEU A 401 -13.37 3.03 -13.48
C LEU A 401 -14.08 3.00 -14.85
N ILE A 402 -15.05 2.11 -15.04
CA ILE A 402 -15.88 2.06 -16.26
C ILE A 402 -16.68 3.37 -16.39
N PHE A 403 -17.32 3.81 -15.31
CA PHE A 403 -18.10 5.04 -15.32
C PHE A 403 -17.21 6.29 -15.56
N ALA A 404 -15.99 6.29 -15.02
CA ALA A 404 -15.03 7.35 -15.27
C ALA A 404 -14.55 7.39 -16.73
N ARG A 405 -14.41 6.21 -17.38
CA ARG A 405 -14.06 6.10 -18.80
C ARG A 405 -15.12 6.72 -19.71
N GLU A 406 -16.40 6.57 -19.36
CA GLU A 406 -17.51 7.08 -20.17
C GLU A 406 -17.75 8.58 -19.97
N SER A 407 -17.59 9.07 -18.75
CA SER A 407 -17.93 10.46 -18.41
C SER A 407 -16.82 11.47 -18.73
N GLY A 408 -15.54 11.05 -18.74
CA GLY A 408 -14.39 11.95 -18.97
C GLY A 408 -14.22 13.06 -17.93
N ASP A 409 -15.08 13.10 -16.91
CA ASP A 409 -15.22 14.17 -15.92
C ASP A 409 -14.82 13.64 -14.54
N PHE A 410 -13.58 13.92 -14.14
CA PHE A 410 -13.02 13.54 -12.85
C PHE A 410 -13.80 14.12 -11.66
N GLY A 411 -14.47 15.28 -11.86
CA GLY A 411 -15.28 15.93 -10.82
C GLY A 411 -16.49 15.09 -10.43
N ARG A 412 -17.13 14.42 -11.40
CA ARG A 412 -18.24 13.49 -11.13
C ARG A 412 -17.78 12.27 -10.36
N VAL A 413 -16.62 11.70 -10.69
CA VAL A 413 -16.06 10.56 -9.96
C VAL A 413 -15.79 10.93 -8.50
N PHE A 414 -15.20 12.09 -8.24
CA PHE A 414 -14.99 12.57 -6.87
C PHE A 414 -16.29 12.83 -6.11
N SER A 415 -17.33 13.35 -6.79
CA SER A 415 -18.66 13.52 -6.21
C SER A 415 -19.30 12.18 -5.82
N VAL A 416 -19.21 11.18 -6.70
CA VAL A 416 -19.70 9.81 -6.44
C VAL A 416 -18.97 9.20 -5.24
N CYS A 417 -17.63 9.33 -5.16
CA CYS A 417 -16.86 8.90 -3.99
C CYS A 417 -17.34 9.57 -2.70
N SER A 418 -17.62 10.88 -2.75
CA SER A 418 -18.13 11.63 -1.60
C SER A 418 -19.51 11.13 -1.13
N MET A 419 -20.43 10.85 -2.06
CA MET A 419 -21.74 10.27 -1.71
C MET A 419 -21.58 8.93 -0.99
N PHE A 420 -20.69 8.08 -1.49
CA PHE A 420 -20.42 6.77 -0.90
C PHE A 420 -19.73 6.85 0.47
N LEU A 421 -18.77 7.77 0.63
CA LEU A 421 -18.12 8.03 1.92
C LEU A 421 -19.11 8.59 2.94
N THR A 422 -20.07 9.40 2.51
CA THR A 422 -21.16 9.89 3.36
C THR A 422 -22.06 8.75 3.84
N ALA A 423 -22.42 7.82 2.95
CA ALA A 423 -23.19 6.62 3.31
C ALA A 423 -22.43 5.71 4.30
N ALA A 424 -21.13 5.50 4.06
CA ALA A 424 -20.27 4.75 4.97
C ALA A 424 -20.15 5.42 6.35
N PHE A 425 -19.95 6.73 6.39
CA PHE A 425 -19.93 7.52 7.61
C PHE A 425 -21.24 7.35 8.39
N GLY A 426 -22.40 7.51 7.74
CA GLY A 426 -23.69 7.36 8.39
C GLY A 426 -23.89 5.96 8.99
N ALA A 427 -23.47 4.92 8.26
CA ALA A 427 -23.55 3.53 8.73
C ALA A 427 -22.65 3.29 9.96
N VAL A 428 -21.38 3.72 9.92
CA VAL A 428 -20.47 3.53 11.07
C VAL A 428 -20.93 4.35 12.27
N TRP A 429 -21.34 5.60 12.05
CA TRP A 429 -21.84 6.48 13.12
C TRP A 429 -23.05 5.87 13.84
N ALA A 430 -24.04 5.40 13.08
CA ALA A 430 -25.23 4.77 13.63
C ALA A 430 -24.90 3.55 14.50
N VAL A 431 -23.92 2.74 14.09
CA VAL A 431 -23.51 1.57 14.89
C VAL A 431 -22.69 1.99 16.11
N THR A 432 -21.81 3.00 16.01
CA THR A 432 -21.04 3.48 17.17
C THR A 432 -21.90 4.11 18.28
N LEU A 433 -23.12 4.54 17.96
CA LEU A 433 -24.10 5.02 18.95
C LEU A 433 -24.85 3.88 19.65
N ASN A 434 -25.06 2.76 18.95
CA ASN A 434 -25.87 1.64 19.43
C ASN A 434 -25.04 0.51 20.06
N GLU A 435 -23.75 0.42 19.73
CA GLU A 435 -22.85 -0.62 20.23
C GLU A 435 -21.53 -0.01 20.71
N ASP A 436 -21.03 -0.49 21.85
CA ASP A 436 -19.73 -0.09 22.42
C ASP A 436 -18.57 -0.66 21.59
N ILE A 437 -18.25 0.03 20.49
CA ILE A 437 -17.11 -0.30 19.63
C ILE A 437 -15.84 0.38 20.17
N PRO A 438 -14.75 -0.39 20.40
CA PRO A 438 -13.50 0.11 20.98
C PRO A 438 -12.78 1.21 20.18
#